data_AF-A0AAU8A744-F1
#
_entry.id   AF-A0AAU8A744-F1
#
_cell.length_a   1.000
_cell.length_b   1.000
_cell.length_c   1.000
_cell.angle_alpha   90.00
_cell.angle_beta   90.00
_cell.angle_gamma   90.00
#
_symmetry.space_group_name_H-M   'P 1'
#
loop_
_entity.id
_entity.type
_entity.pdbx_description
1 polymer ?
#
loop_
_entity_poly.entity_id
_entity_poly.type
_entity_poly.pdbx_seq_one_letter_code
_entity_poly.pdbx_strand_id
1 'polypeptide(L)'
;MNKRQPFNAKTALRIYYAYPNEIGNAELKELFQVESGSKIASIKKEVRKLMAEKEIKVWNPRNVDTKTTYEYAGIDIATVERSYLKMKKLGLEAQA
;
A
#
# COMPACT_ATOMS: atom_id res chain seq x y z
N MET A 1 7.48 -14.07 8.45
CA MET A 1 8.21 -13.75 7.20
C MET A 1 7.34 -12.83 6.35
N ASN A 2 7.70 -11.55 6.25
CA ASN A 2 7.03 -10.62 5.32
C ASN A 2 7.37 -11.06 3.89
N LYS A 3 6.47 -11.82 3.27
CA LYS A 3 6.54 -12.13 1.84
C LYS A 3 6.31 -10.80 1.11
N ARG A 4 7.38 -10.14 0.66
CA ARG A 4 7.28 -8.99 -0.25
C ARG A 4 6.43 -9.44 -1.44
N GLN A 5 5.21 -8.93 -1.52
CA GLN A 5 4.38 -9.17 -2.69
C GLN A 5 4.85 -8.23 -3.80
N PRO A 6 4.94 -8.71 -5.05
CA PRO A 6 5.16 -7.81 -6.18
C PRO A 6 4.04 -6.77 -6.21
N PHE A 7 4.41 -5.50 -6.35
CA PHE A 7 3.48 -4.37 -6.42
C PHE A 7 3.78 -3.51 -7.63
N ASN A 8 2.78 -2.79 -8.14
CA ASN A 8 2.97 -1.81 -9.20
C ASN A 8 3.39 -0.47 -8.58
N ALA A 9 4.57 0.04 -8.97
CA ALA A 9 5.13 1.28 -8.42
C ALA A 9 4.23 2.51 -8.64
N LYS A 10 3.63 2.65 -9.84
CA LYS A 10 2.76 3.77 -10.17
C LYS A 10 1.47 3.73 -9.33
N THR A 11 0.87 2.56 -9.19
CA THR A 11 -0.29 2.34 -8.31
C THR A 11 0.06 2.66 -6.86
N ALA A 12 1.18 2.16 -6.35
CA ALA A 12 1.61 2.42 -4.97
C ALA A 12 1.86 3.92 -4.73
N LEU A 13 2.50 4.64 -5.66
CA LEU A 13 2.66 6.09 -5.53
C LEU A 13 1.30 6.80 -5.54
N ARG A 14 0.44 6.48 -6.51
CA ARG A 14 -0.88 7.11 -6.64
C ARG A 14 -1.72 6.93 -5.38
N ILE A 15 -1.82 5.71 -4.85
CA ILE A 15 -2.61 5.43 -3.65
C ILE A 15 -2.05 6.19 -2.44
N TYR A 16 -0.73 6.16 -2.24
CA TYR A 16 -0.10 6.79 -1.07
C TYR A 16 -0.36 8.29 -1.01
N TYR A 17 -0.21 8.99 -2.15
CA TYR A 17 -0.39 10.45 -2.18
C TYR A 17 -1.86 10.87 -2.30
N ALA A 18 -2.73 10.05 -2.90
CA ALA A 18 -4.17 10.35 -2.98
C ALA A 18 -4.89 10.11 -1.65
N TYR A 19 -4.43 9.12 -0.87
CA TYR A 19 -5.06 8.69 0.38
C TYR A 19 -4.03 8.65 1.52
N PRO A 20 -3.53 9.80 1.99
CA PRO A 20 -2.37 9.85 2.90
C PRO A 20 -2.66 9.32 4.31
N ASN A 21 -3.92 9.24 4.71
CA ASN A 21 -4.33 8.88 6.08
C ASN A 21 -4.91 7.46 6.18
N GLU A 22 -5.85 7.11 5.32
CA GLU A 22 -6.56 5.84 5.41
C GLU A 22 -6.99 5.32 4.04
N ILE A 23 -7.02 3.98 3.89
CA ILE A 23 -7.40 3.30 2.66
C ILE A 23 -8.42 2.18 2.90
N GLY A 24 -9.28 1.99 1.90
CA GLY A 24 -10.42 1.08 1.93
C GLY A 24 -10.18 -0.20 1.13
N ASN A 25 -11.27 -0.93 0.87
CA ASN A 25 -11.19 -2.17 0.10
C ASN A 25 -10.67 -1.92 -1.33
N ALA A 26 -11.12 -0.84 -1.99
CA ALA A 26 -10.78 -0.56 -3.38
C ALA A 26 -9.26 -0.39 -3.55
N GLU A 27 -8.64 0.44 -2.72
CA GLU A 27 -7.21 0.71 -2.76
C GLU A 27 -6.40 -0.52 -2.37
N LEU A 28 -6.85 -1.29 -1.38
CA LEU A 28 -6.18 -2.53 -0.98
C LEU A 28 -6.24 -3.59 -2.10
N LYS A 29 -7.37 -3.71 -2.79
CA LYS A 29 -7.49 -4.61 -3.94
C LYS A 29 -6.48 -4.25 -5.02
N GLU A 30 -6.35 -2.97 -5.32
CA GLU A 30 -5.43 -2.50 -6.34
C GLU A 30 -3.97 -2.62 -5.91
N LEU A 31 -3.64 -2.23 -4.68
CA LEU A 31 -2.28 -2.27 -4.15
C LEU A 31 -1.72 -3.70 -4.08
N PHE A 32 -2.55 -4.65 -3.65
CA PHE A 32 -2.17 -6.05 -3.49
C PHE A 32 -2.58 -6.96 -4.66
N GLN A 33 -3.17 -6.39 -5.72
CA GLN A 33 -3.66 -7.10 -6.90
C GLN A 33 -4.52 -8.33 -6.55
N VAL A 34 -5.54 -8.12 -5.71
CA VAL A 34 -6.40 -9.17 -5.19
C VAL A 34 -7.86 -8.81 -5.30
N GLU A 35 -8.65 -9.69 -5.92
CA GLU A 35 -10.10 -9.48 -6.06
C GLU A 35 -10.93 -10.04 -4.90
N SER A 36 -10.39 -11.04 -4.19
CA SER A 36 -11.13 -11.76 -3.15
C SER A 36 -11.33 -10.93 -1.88
N GLY A 37 -12.60 -10.75 -1.49
CA GLY A 37 -12.98 -10.07 -0.25
C GLY A 37 -12.44 -10.74 1.00
N SER A 38 -12.33 -12.08 1.03
CA SER A 38 -11.77 -12.80 2.18
C SER A 38 -10.27 -12.54 2.36
N LYS A 39 -9.54 -12.41 1.25
CA LYS A 39 -8.11 -12.06 1.28
C LYS A 39 -7.90 -10.61 1.74
N ILE A 40 -8.74 -9.68 1.30
CA ILE A 40 -8.74 -8.30 1.80
C ILE A 40 -9.04 -8.23 3.29
N ALA A 41 -10.03 -9.00 3.77
CA ALA A 41 -10.35 -9.06 5.20
C ALA A 41 -9.16 -9.58 6.03
N SER A 42 -8.46 -10.60 5.53
CA SER A 42 -7.23 -11.13 6.14
C SER A 42 -6.11 -10.08 6.20
N ILE A 43 -5.87 -9.36 5.10
CA ILE A 43 -4.88 -8.26 5.05
C ILE A 43 -5.23 -7.19 6.09
N LYS A 44 -6.49 -6.72 6.12
CA LYS A 44 -6.92 -5.72 7.11
C LYS A 44 -6.74 -6.21 8.54
N LYS A 45 -6.95 -7.49 8.82
CA LYS A 45 -6.73 -8.07 10.15
C LYS A 45 -5.28 -7.92 10.57
N GLU A 46 -4.33 -8.25 9.70
CA GLU A 46 -2.90 -8.14 10.01
C GLU A 46 -2.44 -6.68 10.10
N VAL A 47 -2.89 -5.81 9.20
CA VAL A 47 -2.59 -4.36 9.28
C VAL A 47 -3.13 -3.77 10.59
N ARG A 48 -4.33 -4.16 11.03
CA ARG A 48 -4.90 -3.67 12.30
C ARG A 48 -4.13 -4.14 13.53
N LYS A 49 -3.47 -5.30 13.49
CA LYS A 49 -2.57 -5.71 14.59
C LYS A 49 -1.40 -4.74 14.71
N LEU A 50 -0.75 -4.43 13.58
CA LEU A 50 0.33 -3.44 13.53
C LEU A 50 -0.15 -2.04 13.94
N MET A 51 -1.37 -1.64 13.56
CA MET A 51 -1.95 -0.38 14.00
C MET A 51 -2.16 -0.36 15.52
N ALA A 52 -2.63 -1.46 16.10
CA ALA A 52 -2.85 -1.57 17.55
C ALA A 52 -1.54 -1.51 18.32
N GLU A 53 -0.48 -2.18 17.85
CA GLU A 53 0.88 -2.11 18.41
C GLU A 53 1.43 -0.68 18.41
N LYS A 54 0.97 0.16 17.48
CA LYS A 54 1.41 1.56 17.31
C LYS A 54 0.42 2.59 17.83
N GLU A 55 -0.67 2.15 18.44
CA GLU A 55 -1.76 3.00 18.94
C GLU A 55 -2.38 3.92 17.86
N ILE A 56 -2.36 3.48 16.59
CA ILE A 56 -2.89 4.24 15.45
C ILE A 56 -4.40 4.02 15.31
N LYS A 57 -5.14 5.11 15.17
CA LYS A 57 -6.59 5.10 14.93
C LYS A 57 -6.91 5.62 13.53
N VAL A 58 -8.02 5.14 12.97
CA VAL A 58 -8.59 5.61 11.70
C VAL A 58 -9.93 6.27 11.95
N TRP A 59 -10.33 7.16 11.03
CA TRP A 59 -11.63 7.84 11.11
C TRP A 59 -12.75 6.91 10.70
N ASN A 60 -12.53 6.16 9.61
CA ASN A 60 -13.48 5.17 9.15
C ASN A 60 -13.12 3.78 9.69
N PRO A 61 -13.97 3.13 10.50
CA PRO A 61 -13.67 1.81 11.06
C PRO A 61 -13.55 0.72 9.99
N ARG A 62 -14.10 0.95 8.79
CA ARG A 62 -13.93 0.05 7.66
C ARG A 62 -12.54 0.16 7.03
N ASN A 63 -11.82 1.26 7.22
CA ASN A 63 -10.51 1.51 6.63
C ASN A 63 -9.36 1.03 7.53
N VAL A 64 -8.15 1.16 7.01
CA VAL A 64 -6.88 0.96 7.72
C VAL A 64 -5.93 2.12 7.42
N ASP A 65 -4.97 2.37 8.31
CA ASP A 65 -4.00 3.44 8.11
C ASP A 65 -3.11 3.16 6.89
N THR A 66 -2.90 4.18 6.06
CA THR A 66 -2.15 4.05 4.81
C THR A 66 -0.70 3.70 5.08
N LYS A 67 -0.04 4.39 6.00
CA LYS A 67 1.41 4.20 6.25
C LYS A 67 1.69 2.81 6.81
N THR A 68 0.87 2.37 7.76
CA THR A 68 0.95 1.03 8.35
C THR A 68 0.69 -0.06 7.32
N THR A 69 -0.18 0.19 6.34
CA THR A 69 -0.40 -0.76 5.24
C THR A 69 0.84 -0.91 4.36
N TYR A 70 1.54 0.19 4.06
CA TYR A 70 2.77 0.16 3.24
C TYR A 70 3.90 -0.52 3.98
N GLU A 71 4.00 -0.31 5.29
CA GLU A 71 4.93 -1.03 6.14
C GLU A 71 4.65 -2.54 6.16
N TYR A 72 3.38 -2.93 6.35
CA TYR A 72 2.95 -4.33 6.25
C TYR A 72 3.34 -4.95 4.90
N ALA A 73 3.16 -4.20 3.82
CA ALA A 73 3.52 -4.63 2.47
C ALA A 73 5.05 -4.65 2.22
N GLY A 74 5.86 -4.08 3.11
CA GLY A 74 7.29 -3.91 2.92
C GLY A 74 7.65 -2.91 1.82
N ILE A 75 6.78 -1.93 1.57
CA ILE A 75 6.92 -0.89 0.56
C ILE A 75 7.53 0.35 1.20
N ASP A 76 8.79 0.62 0.90
CA ASP A 76 9.42 1.90 1.20
C ASP A 76 9.07 2.91 0.09
N ILE A 77 8.04 3.71 0.36
CA ILE A 77 7.49 4.67 -0.62
C ILE A 77 8.53 5.67 -1.12
N ALA A 78 9.46 6.11 -0.26
CA ALA A 78 10.49 7.06 -0.64
C ALA A 78 11.49 6.42 -1.63
N THR A 79 11.82 5.14 -1.42
CA THR A 79 12.63 4.37 -2.38
C THR A 79 11.90 4.14 -3.70
N VAL A 80 10.58 3.86 -3.66
CA VAL A 80 9.76 3.72 -4.87
C VAL A 80 9.72 5.03 -5.66
N GLU A 81 9.47 6.15 -5.00
CA GLU A 81 9.41 7.48 -5.63
C GLU A 81 10.73 7.84 -6.30
N ARG A 82 11.86 7.70 -5.59
CA ARG A 82 13.19 7.98 -6.16
C ARG A 82 13.48 7.13 -7.40
N SER A 83 13.18 5.84 -7.31
CA SER A 83 13.39 4.91 -8.43
C SER A 83 12.50 5.26 -9.63
N TYR A 84 11.23 5.57 -9.37
CA TYR A 84 10.26 5.95 -10.40
C TYR A 84 10.67 7.24 -11.12
N LEU A 85 11.06 8.28 -10.37
CA LEU A 85 11.54 9.55 -10.94
C LEU A 85 12.83 9.34 -11.74
N LYS A 86 13.73 8.48 -11.28
CA LYS A 86 14.97 8.16 -12.01
C LYS A 86 14.67 7.45 -13.33
N MET A 87 13.75 6.48 -13.34
CA MET A 87 13.33 5.80 -14.57
C MET A 87 12.69 6.77 -15.57
N LYS A 88 11.78 7.63 -15.10
CA LYS A 88 11.16 8.67 -15.93
C LYS A 88 12.18 9.62 -16.53
N LYS A 89 13.16 10.08 -15.75
CA LYS A 89 14.26 10.95 -16.22
C LYS A 89 15.11 10.28 -17.31
N LEU A 90 15.28 8.96 -17.23
CA LEU A 90 16.07 8.18 -18.19
C LEU A 90 15.25 7.75 -19.43
N GLY A 91 13.95 8.07 -19.50
CA GLY A 91 13.07 7.59 -20.57
C GLY A 91 12.83 6.07 -20.52
N LEU A 92 13.10 5.43 -19.37
CA LEU A 92 12.96 3.99 -19.16
C LEU A 92 11.58 3.64 -18.58
N GLU A 93 10.54 4.40 -18.94
CA GLU A 93 9.18 4.02 -18.55
C GLU A 93 8.90 2.66 -19.17
N ALA A 94 8.92 1.60 -18.34
CA ALA A 94 8.52 0.28 -18.77
C ALA A 94 7.09 0.41 -19.33
N GLN A 95 6.95 0.21 -20.63
CA GLN A 95 5.66 -0.02 -21.26
C GLN A 95 5.06 -1.23 -20.53
N ALA A 96 3.99 -0.97 -19.79
CA ALA A 96 3.23 -1.98 -19.08
C ALA A 96 2.55 -2.94 -20.07
#